data_AF-A0A6N9YPR1-F1
#
_entry.id   AF-A0A6N9YPR1-F1
#
_cell.length_a   1.000
_cell.length_b   1.000
_cell.length_c   1.000
_cell.angle_alpha   90.00
_cell.angle_beta   90.00
_cell.angle_gamma   90.00
#
_symmetry.space_group_name_H-M   'P 1'
#
loop_
_entity.id
_entity.type
_entity.pdbx_description
1 polymer ?
#
loop_
_entity_poly.entity_id
_entity_poly.type
_entity_poly.pdbx_seq_one_letter_code
_entity_poly.pdbx_strand_id
1 'polypeptide(L)'
;MARQETKSQNSKPRMTDDSLRVRQLTHYQFSWTARESGESGIWTLQLVLDEGAWEEVLTISPEDADALQDVLENTSNVFYDIDRRVLMFGVTKAGD
;
A
#
# COMPACT_ATOMS: atom_id res chain seq x y z
N MET A 1 4.88 31.67 -37.38
CA MET A 1 5.30 30.88 -36.21
C MET A 1 4.54 31.42 -35.00
N ALA A 2 3.69 30.61 -34.36
CA ALA A 2 2.93 31.01 -33.17
C ALA A 2 3.18 29.95 -32.08
N ARG A 3 3.64 30.40 -30.90
CA ARG A 3 3.87 29.56 -29.72
C ARG A 3 2.54 28.99 -29.23
N GLN A 4 2.47 27.66 -29.06
CA GLN A 4 1.38 27.01 -28.34
C GLN A 4 1.57 27.22 -26.84
N GLU A 5 0.53 27.75 -26.19
CA GLU A 5 0.40 27.79 -24.74
C GLU A 5 0.05 26.37 -24.25
N THR A 6 0.97 25.75 -23.50
CA THR A 6 0.72 24.48 -22.81
C THR A 6 -0.21 24.74 -21.63
N LYS A 7 -1.46 24.27 -21.72
CA LYS A 7 -2.39 24.15 -20.59
C LYS A 7 -1.72 23.32 -19.49
N SER A 8 -1.38 23.95 -18.37
CA SER A 8 -1.02 23.24 -17.14
C SER A 8 -2.18 22.35 -16.73
N GLN A 9 -1.96 21.03 -16.75
CA GLN A 9 -2.88 20.09 -16.16
C GLN A 9 -3.01 20.40 -14.66
N ASN A 10 -4.24 20.51 -14.19
CA ASN A 10 -4.59 20.70 -12.80
C ASN A 10 -4.19 19.45 -12.01
N SER A 11 -2.94 19.36 -11.57
CA SER A 11 -2.52 18.36 -10.60
C SER A 11 -3.11 18.76 -9.25
N LYS A 12 -4.08 17.99 -8.76
CA LYS A 12 -4.50 18.10 -7.37
C LYS A 12 -3.24 18.00 -6.50
N PRO A 13 -3.02 18.89 -5.53
CA PRO A 13 -1.89 18.74 -4.62
C PRO A 13 -2.03 17.38 -3.94
N ARG A 14 -0.99 16.54 -4.04
CA ARG A 14 -0.88 15.32 -3.23
C ARG A 14 -0.82 15.79 -1.79
N MET A 15 -1.91 15.59 -1.04
CA MET A 15 -1.95 15.93 0.39
C MET A 15 -1.16 14.89 1.16
N THR A 16 0.11 15.17 1.43
CA THR A 16 0.88 14.50 2.48
C THR A 16 0.57 15.19 3.80
N ASP A 17 -0.57 14.84 4.40
CA ASP A 17 -0.85 15.19 5.78
C ASP A 17 -0.25 14.10 6.69
N ASP A 18 0.84 14.43 7.38
CA ASP A 18 1.55 13.51 8.29
C ASP A 18 0.74 13.21 9.58
N SER A 19 -0.36 13.91 9.82
CA SER A 19 -1.26 13.63 10.95
C SER A 19 -2.19 12.44 10.69
N LEU A 20 -2.39 12.04 9.43
CA LEU A 20 -3.19 10.87 9.06
C LEU A 20 -2.46 9.58 9.46
N ARG A 21 -2.98 8.92 10.50
CA ARG A 21 -2.46 7.65 11.03
C ARG A 21 -3.07 6.43 10.35
N VAL A 22 -4.30 6.55 9.89
CA VAL A 22 -4.99 5.51 9.11
C VAL A 22 -5.04 5.97 7.65
N ARG A 23 -4.48 5.17 6.75
CA ARG A 23 -4.31 5.50 5.34
C ARG A 23 -4.88 4.43 4.44
N GLN A 24 -5.31 4.81 3.23
CA GLN A 24 -5.83 3.85 2.27
C GLN A 24 -4.68 3.12 1.58
N LEU A 25 -4.74 1.79 1.52
CA LEU A 25 -3.84 1.00 0.67
C LEU A 25 -4.28 1.15 -0.78
N THR A 26 -3.43 1.72 -1.62
CA THR A 26 -3.73 1.96 -3.04
C THR A 26 -3.08 0.95 -3.96
N HIS A 27 -1.85 0.53 -3.66
CA HIS A 27 -1.17 -0.56 -4.34
C HIS A 27 -0.37 -1.37 -3.31
N TYR A 28 -0.04 -2.61 -3.66
CA TYR A 28 0.88 -3.43 -2.87
C TYR A 28 1.76 -4.26 -3.79
N GLN A 29 2.92 -4.68 -3.28
CA GLN A 29 3.83 -5.55 -3.99
C GLN A 29 4.45 -6.58 -3.05
N PHE A 30 4.21 -7.85 -3.32
CA PHE A 30 4.96 -8.94 -2.71
C PHE A 30 6.32 -9.07 -3.40
N SER A 31 7.35 -9.35 -2.60
CA SER A 31 8.68 -9.66 -3.10
C SER A 31 9.33 -10.76 -2.28
N TRP A 32 10.23 -11.50 -2.92
CA TRP A 32 11.02 -12.55 -2.29
C TRP A 32 12.49 -12.32 -2.58
N THR A 33 13.32 -12.36 -1.54
CA THR A 33 14.77 -12.22 -1.65
C THR A 33 15.46 -13.48 -1.18
N ALA A 34 16.29 -14.05 -2.06
CA ALA A 34 17.12 -15.21 -1.73
C ALA A 34 18.12 -14.91 -0.61
N ARG A 35 18.43 -15.94 0.19
CA ARG A 35 19.44 -15.91 1.24
C ARG A 35 20.59 -16.85 0.90
N GLU A 36 21.49 -17.08 1.84
CA GLU A 36 22.56 -18.07 1.65
C GLU A 36 21.99 -19.46 1.35
N SER A 37 22.80 -20.30 0.70
CA SER A 37 22.37 -21.64 0.31
C SER A 37 21.94 -22.46 1.52
N GLY A 38 20.69 -22.92 1.53
CA GLY A 38 20.09 -23.68 2.63
C GLY A 38 19.29 -22.83 3.62
N GLU A 39 19.32 -21.50 3.52
CA GLU A 39 18.42 -20.61 4.29
C GLU A 39 17.09 -20.39 3.55
N SER A 40 16.01 -20.25 4.31
CA SER A 40 14.75 -19.73 3.77
C SER A 40 14.94 -18.30 3.29
N GLY A 41 14.44 -17.98 2.10
CA GLY A 41 14.42 -16.61 1.61
C GLY A 41 13.47 -15.71 2.42
N ILE A 42 13.63 -14.40 2.27
CA ILE A 42 12.84 -13.40 2.98
C ILE A 42 11.71 -12.93 2.09
N TRP A 43 10.48 -13.04 2.58
CA TRP A 43 9.32 -12.40 1.97
C TRP A 43 9.14 -11.00 2.51
N THR A 44 8.84 -10.07 1.62
CA THR A 44 8.37 -8.75 2.00
C THR A 44 7.10 -8.37 1.26
N LEU A 45 6.31 -7.51 1.91
CA LEU A 45 5.15 -6.85 1.34
C LEU A 45 5.37 -5.34 1.43
N GLN A 46 5.46 -4.68 0.28
CA GLN A 46 5.43 -3.23 0.19
C GLN A 46 3.99 -2.76 0.08
N LEU A 47 3.60 -1.85 0.97
CA LEU A 47 2.34 -1.15 0.96
C LEU A 47 2.55 0.25 0.38
N VAL A 48 1.76 0.63 -0.62
CA VAL A 48 1.74 1.97 -1.20
C VAL A 48 0.44 2.65 -0.79
N LEU A 49 0.55 3.63 0.10
CA LEU A 49 -0.58 4.28 0.75
C LEU A 49 -0.87 5.64 0.12
N ASP A 50 -2.16 5.99 0.03
CA ASP A 50 -2.66 7.26 -0.48
C ASP A 50 -1.98 7.70 -1.81
N GLU A 51 -1.98 6.83 -2.83
CA GLU A 51 -1.38 7.06 -4.16
C GLU A 51 0.14 7.34 -4.13
N GLY A 52 0.84 6.76 -3.14
CA GLY A 52 2.29 6.91 -2.97
C GLY A 52 2.67 8.14 -2.16
N ALA A 53 1.75 8.70 -1.37
CA ALA A 53 2.08 9.70 -0.37
C ALA A 53 2.88 9.08 0.80
N TRP A 54 2.71 7.79 1.05
CA TRP A 54 3.44 7.03 2.05
C TRP A 54 3.70 5.60 1.58
N GLU A 55 4.81 5.00 2.00
CA GLU A 55 5.13 3.59 1.76
C GLU A 55 5.59 2.91 3.05
N GLU A 56 5.25 1.64 3.21
CA GLU A 56 5.69 0.78 4.31
C GLU A 56 6.13 -0.57 3.76
N VAL A 57 7.24 -1.11 4.26
CA VAL A 57 7.72 -2.44 3.88
C VAL A 57 7.67 -3.36 5.09
N LEU A 58 6.89 -4.44 4.96
CA LEU A 58 6.72 -5.45 6.00
C LEU A 58 7.54 -6.69 5.65
N THR A 59 8.32 -7.21 6.59
CA THR A 59 8.82 -8.58 6.50
C THR A 59 7.75 -9.51 7.04
N ILE A 60 7.37 -10.49 6.24
CA ILE A 60 6.28 -11.42 6.55
C ILE A 60 6.74 -12.86 6.38
N SER A 61 6.03 -13.77 7.02
CA SER A 61 6.24 -15.20 6.82
C SER A 61 5.68 -15.65 5.46
N PRO A 62 6.12 -16.79 4.90
CA PRO A 62 5.50 -17.37 3.71
C PRO A 62 4.00 -17.65 3.89
N GLU A 63 3.59 -18.13 5.06
CA GLU A 63 2.19 -18.44 5.39
C GLU A 63 1.32 -17.18 5.47
N ASP A 64 1.84 -16.09 6.03
CA ASP A 64 1.14 -14.81 6.04
C ASP A 64 1.08 -14.21 4.63
N ALA A 65 2.11 -14.40 3.80
CA ALA A 65 2.13 -13.90 2.43
C ALA A 65 1.01 -14.51 1.57
N ASP A 66 0.82 -15.83 1.66
CA ASP A 66 -0.24 -16.57 0.97
C ASP A 66 -1.63 -16.08 1.43
N ALA A 67 -1.86 -16.04 2.75
CA ALA A 67 -3.13 -15.58 3.31
C ALA A 67 -3.44 -14.12 2.98
N LEU A 68 -2.44 -13.23 3.04
CA LEU A 68 -2.61 -11.82 2.70
C LEU A 68 -2.87 -11.63 1.20
N GLN A 69 -2.24 -12.41 0.33
CA GLN A 69 -2.49 -12.33 -1.10
C GLN A 69 -3.96 -12.64 -1.41
N ASP A 70 -4.49 -13.73 -0.87
CA ASP A 70 -5.90 -14.10 -1.04
C ASP A 70 -6.87 -13.00 -0.54
N VAL A 71 -6.62 -12.45 0.64
CA VAL A 71 -7.48 -11.40 1.21
C VAL A 71 -7.43 -10.11 0.40
N LEU A 72 -6.23 -9.69 -0.04
CA LEU A 72 -6.04 -8.45 -0.79
C LEU A 72 -6.64 -8.53 -2.19
N GLU A 73 -6.52 -9.68 -2.88
CA GLU A 73 -7.13 -9.88 -4.21
C GLU A 73 -8.66 -9.80 -4.17
N ASN A 74 -9.28 -10.16 -3.04
CA ASN A 74 -10.74 -10.22 -2.88
C ASN A 74 -11.33 -9.00 -2.15
N THR A 75 -10.52 -8.03 -1.72
CA THR A 75 -10.98 -6.88 -0.92
C THR A 75 -10.67 -5.55 -1.60
N SER A 76 -11.70 -4.79 -1.98
CA SER A 76 -11.52 -3.51 -2.68
C SER A 76 -11.15 -2.34 -1.77
N ASN A 77 -11.52 -2.39 -0.49
CA ASN A 77 -11.28 -1.31 0.47
C ASN A 77 -10.41 -1.81 1.61
N VAL A 78 -9.13 -1.44 1.57
CA VAL A 78 -8.12 -1.82 2.56
C VAL A 78 -7.46 -0.57 3.11
N PHE A 79 -7.30 -0.54 4.42
CA PHE A 79 -6.66 0.56 5.15
C PHE A 79 -5.53 0.03 6.02
N TYR A 80 -4.58 0.91 6.33
CA TYR A 80 -3.45 0.61 7.19
C TYR A 80 -3.35 1.66 8.31
N ASP A 81 -3.40 1.20 9.56
CA ASP A 81 -3.06 2.01 10.73
C ASP A 81 -1.54 1.96 10.91
N ILE A 82 -0.86 3.07 10.62
CA ILE A 82 0.61 3.18 10.66
C ILE A 82 1.13 2.96 12.07
N ASP A 83 0.52 3.59 13.07
CA ASP A 83 1.04 3.57 14.45
C ASP A 83 0.90 2.17 15.05
N ARG A 84 -0.20 1.48 14.75
CA ARG A 84 -0.45 0.11 15.24
C ARG A 84 0.08 -0.98 14.32
N ARG A 85 0.46 -0.63 13.09
CA ARG A 85 0.87 -1.54 12.02
C ARG A 85 -0.19 -2.61 11.70
N VAL A 86 -1.45 -2.19 11.53
CA VAL A 86 -2.60 -3.07 11.32
C VAL A 86 -3.23 -2.84 9.95
N LEU A 87 -3.37 -3.91 9.15
CA LEU A 87 -4.23 -3.93 7.96
C LEU A 87 -5.69 -4.15 8.37
N MET A 88 -6.58 -3.36 7.80
CA MET A 88 -8.02 -3.40 8.02
C MET A 88 -8.72 -3.67 6.69
N PHE A 89 -9.46 -4.76 6.62
CA PHE A 89 -10.11 -5.26 5.41
C PHE A 89 -11.61 -5.04 5.48
N GLY A 90 -12.23 -4.57 4.40
CA GLY A 90 -13.69 -4.58 4.27
C GLY A 90 -14.39 -3.64 5.24
N VAL A 91 -13.96 -2.38 5.31
CA VAL A 91 -14.62 -1.38 6.15
C VAL A 91 -16.08 -1.16 5.71
N THR A 92 -17.01 -1.38 6.64
CA THR A 92 -18.43 -1.05 6.47
C THR A 92 -18.66 0.36 7.01
N LYS A 93 -19.46 1.18 6.30
CA LYS A 93 -19.81 2.49 6.83
C LYS A 93 -20.73 2.30 8.04
N ALA A 94 -20.55 3.15 9.04
CA ALA A 94 -21.44 3.13 10.19
C ALA A 94 -22.88 3.42 9.74
N GLY A 95 -23.80 2.49 10.04
CA GLY A 95 -25.22 2.61 9.70
C GLY A 95 -25.64 1.99 8.36
N ASP A 96 -24.72 1.35 7.63
CA ASP A 96 -25.07 0.43 6.52
C ASP A 96 -25.54 -0.94 7.05
#